data_AF-A0A117NQN3-F1
#
_entry.id   AF-A0A117NQN3-F1
#
_cell.length_a   1.000
_cell.length_b   1.000
_cell.length_c   1.000
_cell.angle_alpha   90.00
_cell.angle_beta   90.00
_cell.angle_gamma   90.00
#
_symmetry.space_group_name_H-M   'P 1'
#
loop_
_entity.id
_entity.type
_entity.pdbx_description
1 polymer ?
#
loop_
_entity_poly.entity_id
_entity_poly.type
_entity_poly.pdbx_seq_one_letter_code
_entity_poly.pdbx_strand_id
1 'polypeptide(L)'
;MDATGVLRSVDEAAARVGVAVQAAQAAGVPDFVVNARTDVLLTENGTVEEAIERGKAFLKAGATTVFVWGGPSGRGVSSTEITRLVDALGGMVNVKMNLREGFLGVKEIRALGVARISVGPELWRTAIRAFTERAEQVLAM
;
A
#
# COMPACT_ATOMS: atom_id res chain seq x y z
N MET A 1 11.34 0.05 2.98
CA MET A 1 12.59 -0.34 3.65
C MET A 1 13.76 -0.37 2.67
N ASP A 2 15.01 -0.42 3.13
CA ASP A 2 16.19 -0.72 2.31
C ASP A 2 16.37 -2.23 2.09
N ALA A 3 17.50 -2.63 1.48
CA ALA A 3 17.78 -4.03 1.18
C ALA A 3 17.97 -4.89 2.45
N THR A 4 18.23 -4.27 3.61
CA THR A 4 18.40 -4.94 4.91
C THR A 4 17.12 -4.99 5.72
N GLY A 5 16.02 -4.40 5.21
CA GLY A 5 14.74 -4.31 5.92
C GLY A 5 14.64 -3.10 6.86
N VAL A 6 15.65 -2.21 6.87
CA VAL A 6 15.63 -1.01 7.70
C VAL A 6 14.82 0.10 7.02
N LEU A 7 14.05 0.86 7.78
CA LEU A 7 13.30 1.98 7.24
C LEU A 7 14.26 3.15 6.99
N ARG A 8 14.32 3.63 5.74
CA ARG A 8 15.05 4.83 5.38
C ARG A 8 14.53 6.05 6.14
N SER A 9 15.38 7.06 6.31
CA SER A 9 14.91 8.38 6.78
C SER A 9 13.82 8.91 5.84
N VAL A 10 12.98 9.82 6.36
CA VAL A 10 11.91 10.44 5.57
C VAL A 10 12.49 11.15 4.34
N ASP A 11 13.58 11.91 4.54
CA ASP A 11 14.24 12.67 3.48
C ASP A 11 14.85 11.78 2.40
N GLU A 12 15.56 10.71 2.78
CA GLU A 12 16.14 9.78 1.80
C GLU A 12 15.03 9.08 0.99
N ALA A 13 13.97 8.63 1.67
CA ALA A 13 12.83 7.98 1.00
C ALA A 13 12.11 8.94 0.03
N ALA A 14 11.89 10.20 0.44
CA ALA A 14 11.27 11.22 -0.40
C ALA A 14 12.15 11.63 -1.58
N ALA A 15 13.47 11.78 -1.38
CA ALA A 15 14.41 12.06 -2.46
C ALA A 15 14.35 10.97 -3.55
N ARG A 16 14.25 9.70 -3.15
CA ARG A 16 14.12 8.57 -4.10
C ARG A 16 12.80 8.60 -4.88
N VAL A 17 11.70 9.03 -4.26
CA VAL A 17 10.44 9.28 -4.97
C VAL A 17 10.64 10.36 -6.04
N GLY A 18 11.28 11.48 -5.67
CA GLY A 18 11.57 12.56 -6.60
C GLY A 18 12.44 12.12 -7.79
N VAL A 19 13.46 11.30 -7.54
CA VAL A 19 14.31 10.71 -8.60
C VAL A 19 13.47 9.88 -9.58
N ALA A 20 12.53 9.07 -9.10
CA ALA A 20 11.67 8.27 -9.98
C ALA A 20 10.75 9.15 -10.85
N VAL A 21 10.18 10.20 -10.27
CA VAL A 21 9.33 11.17 -11.00
C VAL A 21 10.15 11.89 -12.08
N GLN A 22 11.34 12.40 -11.75
CA GLN A 22 12.22 13.10 -12.69
C GLN A 22 12.70 12.18 -13.82
N ALA A 23 13.02 10.91 -13.50
CA ALA A 23 13.43 9.94 -14.49
C ALA A 23 12.31 9.67 -15.53
N ALA A 24 11.06 9.57 -15.08
CA ALA A 24 9.92 9.38 -15.98
C ALA A 24 9.68 10.61 -16.87
N GLN A 25 9.82 11.82 -16.32
CA GLN A 25 9.76 13.07 -17.09
C GLN A 25 10.85 13.13 -18.16
N ALA A 26 12.10 12.81 -17.79
CA ALA A 26 13.24 12.78 -18.71
C ALA A 26 13.07 11.71 -19.81
N ALA A 27 12.37 10.61 -19.51
CA ALA A 27 12.03 9.57 -20.47
C ALA A 27 10.84 9.93 -21.38
N GLY A 28 10.23 11.10 -21.21
CA GLY A 28 9.07 11.53 -22.01
C GLY A 28 7.78 10.79 -21.67
N VAL A 29 7.62 10.33 -20.42
CA VAL A 29 6.42 9.62 -19.93
C VAL A 29 5.69 10.51 -18.91
N PRO A 30 4.93 11.53 -19.36
CA PRO A 30 4.35 12.55 -18.48
C PRO A 30 3.26 11.99 -17.55
N ASP A 31 2.58 10.92 -17.95
CA ASP A 31 1.50 10.29 -17.18
C ASP A 31 2.00 9.20 -16.22
N PHE A 32 3.32 9.07 -16.05
CA PHE A 32 3.88 8.14 -15.09
C PHE A 32 3.53 8.55 -13.66
N VAL A 33 2.90 7.64 -12.92
CA VAL A 33 2.49 7.87 -11.53
C VAL A 33 3.35 7.08 -10.56
N VAL A 34 3.70 7.71 -9.44
CA VAL A 34 4.39 7.02 -8.34
C VAL A 34 3.39 6.79 -7.21
N ASN A 35 3.14 5.51 -6.90
CA ASN A 35 2.45 5.09 -5.69
C ASN A 35 3.49 4.81 -4.58
N ALA A 36 3.80 5.83 -3.79
CA ALA A 36 4.86 5.77 -2.80
C ALA A 36 4.41 4.96 -1.58
N ARG A 37 5.06 3.82 -1.34
CA ARG A 37 4.74 2.92 -0.25
C ARG A 37 5.60 3.19 0.98
N THR A 38 4.97 3.25 2.15
CA THR A 38 5.66 3.21 3.44
C THR A 38 5.32 1.92 4.19
N ASP A 39 6.35 1.31 4.77
CA ASP A 39 6.28 0.11 5.61
C ASP A 39 6.44 0.47 7.09
N VAL A 40 6.28 1.75 7.46
CA VAL A 40 6.54 2.22 8.82
C VAL A 40 5.80 1.42 9.88
N LEU A 41 4.57 1.01 9.60
CA LEU A 41 3.73 0.22 10.51
C LEU A 41 4.20 -1.23 10.71
N LEU A 42 5.24 -1.69 10.00
CA LEU A 42 5.91 -2.96 10.26
C LEU A 42 7.05 -2.83 11.28
N THR A 43 7.47 -1.60 11.58
CA THR A 43 8.50 -1.35 12.60
C THR A 43 7.88 -1.43 14.00
N GLU A 44 8.69 -1.80 15.00
CA GLU A 44 8.23 -2.00 16.38
C GLU A 44 7.48 -0.78 16.94
N ASN A 45 7.92 0.43 16.58
CA ASN A 45 7.35 1.70 17.06
C ASN A 45 6.64 2.50 15.95
N GLY A 46 6.25 1.83 14.86
CA GLY A 46 5.64 2.48 13.71
C GLY A 46 4.25 3.05 13.99
N THR A 47 4.05 4.33 13.72
CA THR A 47 2.78 5.03 13.96
C THR A 47 2.11 5.53 12.67
N VAL A 48 0.81 5.81 12.75
CA VAL A 48 0.08 6.43 11.64
C VAL A 48 0.50 7.89 11.45
N GLU A 49 0.89 8.55 12.52
CA GLU A 49 1.45 9.90 12.51
C GLU A 49 2.74 9.95 11.70
N GLU A 50 3.65 9.00 11.91
CA GLU A 50 4.87 8.89 11.09
C GLU A 50 4.53 8.48 9.64
N ALA A 51 3.51 7.65 9.44
CA ALA A 51 3.02 7.34 8.10
C ALA A 51 2.49 8.58 7.36
N ILE A 52 1.79 9.47 8.07
CA ILE A 52 1.30 10.76 7.55
C ILE A 52 2.48 11.68 7.22
N GLU A 53 3.47 11.80 8.11
CA GLU A 53 4.68 12.61 7.87
C GLU A 53 5.39 12.16 6.59
N ARG A 54 5.66 10.86 6.48
CA ARG A 54 6.25 10.24 5.29
C ARG A 54 5.38 10.47 4.05
N GLY A 55 4.06 10.27 4.18
CA GLY A 55 3.12 10.47 3.10
C GLY A 55 3.16 11.90 2.54
N LYS A 56 3.15 12.91 3.42
CA LYS A 56 3.27 14.32 3.02
C LYS A 56 4.59 14.59 2.29
N ALA A 57 5.69 14.05 2.79
CA ALA A 57 7.00 14.18 2.14
C ALA A 57 7.01 13.52 0.75
N PHE A 58 6.39 12.35 0.61
CA PHE A 58 6.30 11.66 -0.69
C PHE A 58 5.44 12.41 -1.70
N LEU A 59 4.28 12.93 -1.27
CA LEU A 59 3.43 13.76 -2.12
C LEU A 59 4.14 15.04 -2.56
N LYS A 60 4.86 15.71 -1.64
CA LYS A 60 5.70 16.87 -1.96
C LYS A 60 6.81 16.52 -2.97
N ALA A 61 7.34 15.30 -2.91
CA ALA A 61 8.32 14.79 -3.87
C ALA A 61 7.74 14.37 -5.23
N GLY A 62 6.41 14.46 -5.41
CA GLY A 62 5.72 14.17 -6.67
C GLY A 62 5.05 12.80 -6.74
N ALA A 63 4.91 12.07 -5.63
CA ALA A 63 4.07 10.88 -5.60
C ALA A 63 2.60 11.25 -5.89
N THR A 64 1.91 10.39 -6.63
CA THR A 64 0.49 10.53 -6.94
C THR A 64 -0.39 9.97 -5.83
N THR A 65 0.05 8.88 -5.20
CA THR A 65 -0.65 8.27 -4.06
C THR A 65 0.35 7.74 -3.03
N VAL A 66 -0.11 7.63 -1.79
CA VAL A 66 0.63 7.03 -0.68
C VAL A 66 0.00 5.70 -0.31
N PHE A 67 0.80 4.64 -0.27
CA PHE A 67 0.37 3.33 0.22
C PHE A 67 0.98 3.06 1.60
N VAL A 68 0.15 3.10 2.64
CA VAL A 68 0.55 2.69 3.99
C VAL A 68 0.25 1.20 4.16
N TRP A 69 1.28 0.40 4.40
CA TRP A 69 1.13 -1.05 4.54
C TRP A 69 1.36 -1.51 5.98
N GLY A 70 0.40 -2.26 6.53
CA GLY A 70 0.45 -2.86 7.87
C GLY A 70 0.99 -4.30 7.91
N GLY A 71 1.70 -4.73 6.86
CA GLY A 71 2.44 -5.99 6.85
C GLY A 71 1.60 -7.26 6.59
N PRO A 72 2.27 -8.42 6.48
CA PRO A 72 1.63 -9.71 6.20
C PRO A 72 0.99 -10.35 7.44
N SER A 73 1.41 -9.95 8.64
CA SER A 73 1.03 -10.55 9.93
C SER A 73 -0.31 -10.05 10.49
N GLY A 74 -1.06 -9.27 9.72
CA GLY A 74 -2.46 -8.95 10.04
C GLY A 74 -2.73 -7.69 10.85
N ARG A 75 -1.72 -6.87 11.20
CA ARG A 75 -1.98 -5.54 11.80
C ARG A 75 -2.84 -4.67 10.89
N GLY A 76 -2.59 -4.74 9.58
CA GLY A 76 -3.41 -4.04 8.59
C GLY A 76 -3.44 -2.52 8.81
N VAL A 77 -4.47 -1.86 8.27
CA VAL A 77 -4.75 -0.45 8.56
C VAL A 77 -6.25 -0.38 8.84
N SER A 78 -6.63 0.03 10.05
CA SER A 78 -8.03 0.08 10.46
C SER A 78 -8.80 1.19 9.73
N SER A 79 -10.14 1.14 9.76
CA SER A 79 -10.98 2.20 9.19
C SER A 79 -10.64 3.58 9.76
N THR A 80 -10.47 3.69 11.08
CA THR A 80 -10.10 4.93 11.76
C THR A 80 -8.76 5.47 11.25
N GLU A 81 -7.76 4.61 11.09
CA GLU A 81 -6.45 5.00 10.56
C GLU A 81 -6.52 5.39 9.08
N ILE A 82 -7.32 4.70 8.28
CA ILE A 82 -7.58 5.06 6.88
C ILE A 82 -8.21 6.44 6.80
N THR A 83 -9.23 6.74 7.61
CA THR A 83 -9.86 8.08 7.64
C THR A 83 -8.83 9.15 7.97
N ARG A 84 -8.00 8.94 9.02
CA ARG A 84 -6.94 9.89 9.39
C ARG A 84 -5.93 10.11 8.25
N LEU A 85 -5.55 9.05 7.54
CA LEU A 85 -4.67 9.13 6.37
C LEU A 85 -5.31 9.90 5.23
N VAL A 86 -6.58 9.62 4.93
CA VAL A 86 -7.34 10.32 3.87
C VAL A 86 -7.43 11.80 4.18
N ASP A 87 -7.80 12.17 5.40
CA ASP A 87 -7.90 13.58 5.82
C ASP A 87 -6.55 14.29 5.72
N ALA A 88 -5.48 13.66 6.21
CA ALA A 88 -4.16 14.27 6.26
C ALA A 88 -3.43 14.31 4.91
N LEU A 89 -3.80 13.46 3.96
CA LEU A 89 -3.16 13.30 2.66
C LEU A 89 -4.08 13.70 1.49
N GLY A 90 -5.21 14.35 1.76
CA GLY A 90 -6.15 14.85 0.74
C GLY A 90 -6.74 13.74 -0.14
N GLY A 91 -7.03 12.57 0.44
CA GLY A 91 -7.60 11.42 -0.27
C GLY A 91 -6.63 10.63 -1.15
N MET A 92 -5.37 11.06 -1.30
CA MET A 92 -4.34 10.40 -2.13
C MET A 92 -3.78 9.12 -1.46
N VAL A 93 -4.66 8.25 -1.00
CA VAL A 93 -4.35 7.04 -0.23
C VAL A 93 -4.67 5.80 -1.07
N ASN A 94 -3.74 4.86 -1.09
CA ASN A 94 -3.94 3.50 -1.57
C ASN A 94 -4.10 2.54 -0.39
N VAL A 95 -5.18 1.76 -0.38
CA VAL A 95 -5.42 0.70 0.61
C VAL A 95 -5.32 -0.67 -0.04
N LYS A 96 -4.65 -1.61 0.63
CA LYS A 96 -4.73 -3.04 0.26
C LYS A 96 -5.90 -3.69 0.99
N MET A 97 -6.92 -4.10 0.24
CA MET A 97 -8.03 -4.90 0.72
C MET A 97 -7.60 -6.34 1.03
N ASN A 98 -8.25 -6.94 2.02
CA ASN A 98 -8.15 -8.36 2.35
C ASN A 98 -9.49 -9.01 2.02
N LEU A 99 -9.47 -10.18 1.37
CA LEU A 99 -10.69 -10.88 0.94
C LEU A 99 -11.26 -11.83 2.00
N ARG A 100 -10.66 -11.86 3.20
CA ARG A 100 -11.17 -12.63 4.34
C ARG A 100 -12.44 -12.00 4.90
N GLU A 101 -13.30 -12.84 5.45
CA GLU A 101 -14.47 -12.39 6.21
C GLU A 101 -14.07 -11.49 7.39
N GLY A 102 -14.91 -10.51 7.70
CA GLY A 102 -14.66 -9.52 8.76
C GLY A 102 -13.77 -8.33 8.36
N PHE A 103 -13.25 -8.30 7.13
CA PHE A 103 -12.54 -7.13 6.58
C PHE A 103 -13.47 -6.26 5.73
N LEU A 104 -13.12 -4.97 5.62
CA LEU A 104 -13.88 -4.01 4.82
C LEU A 104 -13.89 -4.39 3.33
N GLY A 105 -15.07 -4.33 2.73
CA GLY A 105 -15.27 -4.48 1.29
C GLY A 105 -15.05 -3.20 0.50
N VAL A 106 -15.16 -3.30 -0.83
CA VAL A 106 -14.92 -2.18 -1.75
C VAL A 106 -15.79 -0.96 -1.45
N LYS A 107 -17.08 -1.16 -1.15
CA LYS A 107 -18.01 -0.05 -0.87
C LYS A 107 -17.63 0.70 0.40
N GLU A 108 -17.29 -0.03 1.46
CA GLU A 108 -16.89 0.53 2.74
C GLU A 108 -15.57 1.30 2.60
N ILE A 109 -14.56 0.70 1.96
CA ILE A 109 -13.27 1.36 1.73
C ILE A 109 -13.43 2.61 0.86
N ARG A 110 -14.26 2.55 -0.20
CA ARG A 110 -14.54 3.73 -1.05
C ARG A 110 -15.20 4.86 -0.24
N ALA A 111 -16.12 4.53 0.66
CA ALA A 111 -16.80 5.52 1.49
C ALA A 111 -15.83 6.26 2.45
N LEU A 112 -14.67 5.69 2.75
CA LEU A 112 -13.61 6.35 3.52
C LEU A 112 -12.83 7.40 2.72
N GLY A 113 -13.06 7.55 1.40
CA GLY A 113 -12.45 8.60 0.59
C GLY A 113 -11.08 8.28 0.00
N VAL A 114 -10.73 7.00 -0.13
CA VAL A 114 -9.44 6.58 -0.71
C VAL A 114 -9.41 6.76 -2.24
N ALA A 115 -8.25 7.09 -2.80
CA ALA A 115 -8.04 7.18 -4.24
C ALA A 115 -7.88 5.81 -4.93
N ARG A 116 -7.35 4.81 -4.22
CA ARG A 116 -7.03 3.50 -4.80
C ARG A 116 -7.27 2.34 -3.84
N ILE A 117 -7.82 1.25 -4.38
CA ILE A 117 -7.92 -0.05 -3.71
C ILE A 117 -7.08 -1.06 -4.49
N SER A 118 -6.24 -1.79 -3.77
CA SER A 118 -5.44 -2.90 -4.32
C SER A 118 -5.78 -4.20 -3.58
N VAL A 119 -5.53 -5.36 -4.20
CA VAL A 119 -5.86 -6.68 -3.60
C VAL A 119 -4.62 -7.54 -3.36
N GLY A 120 -3.41 -7.03 -3.62
CA GLY A 120 -2.16 -7.79 -3.44
C GLY A 120 -2.25 -9.23 -3.98
N PRO A 121 -1.81 -10.25 -3.22
CA PRO A 121 -1.84 -11.64 -3.67
C PRO A 121 -3.19 -12.35 -3.44
N GLU A 122 -4.25 -11.67 -2.97
CA GLU A 122 -5.46 -12.35 -2.49
C GLU A 122 -6.18 -13.17 -3.59
N LEU A 123 -6.27 -12.64 -4.81
CA LEU A 123 -6.88 -13.36 -5.94
C LEU A 123 -6.02 -14.55 -6.37
N TRP A 124 -4.70 -14.37 -6.43
CA TRP A 124 -3.77 -15.45 -6.74
C TRP A 124 -3.84 -16.59 -5.71
N ARG A 125 -3.86 -16.25 -4.41
CA ARG A 125 -4.03 -17.24 -3.32
C ARG A 125 -5.34 -18.01 -3.43
N THR A 126 -6.42 -17.32 -3.81
CA THR A 126 -7.72 -17.96 -4.05
C THR A 126 -7.66 -18.93 -5.23
N ALA A 127 -7.05 -18.51 -6.35
CA ALA A 127 -6.91 -19.35 -7.53
C ALA A 127 -6.04 -20.60 -7.26
N ILE A 128 -4.88 -20.42 -6.61
CA ILE A 128 -3.97 -21.53 -6.31
C ILE A 128 -4.59 -22.51 -5.32
N ARG A 129 -5.33 -22.04 -4.30
CA ARG A 129 -6.03 -22.93 -3.37
C ARG A 129 -7.04 -23.82 -4.11
N ALA A 130 -7.89 -23.24 -4.94
CA ALA A 130 -8.90 -23.99 -5.69
C ALA A 130 -8.25 -24.97 -6.69
N PHE A 131 -7.14 -24.57 -7.33
CA PHE A 131 -6.38 -25.46 -8.20
C PHE A 131 -5.79 -26.64 -7.43
N THR A 132 -5.17 -26.40 -6.28
CA THR A 132 -4.58 -27.44 -5.42
C THR A 132 -5.65 -28.43 -4.96
N GLU A 133 -6.78 -27.94 -4.44
CA GLU A 133 -7.91 -28.79 -4.01
C GLU A 133 -8.37 -29.71 -5.14
N ARG A 134 -8.45 -29.20 -6.37
CA ARG A 134 -8.85 -30.01 -7.53
C ARG A 134 -7.77 -31.00 -7.97
N ALA A 135 -6.50 -30.61 -7.91
CA ALA A 135 -5.38 -31.48 -8.25
C ALA A 135 -5.29 -32.68 -7.29
N GLU A 136 -5.49 -32.45 -5.99
CA GLU A 136 -5.54 -33.50 -4.97
C GLU A 136 -6.68 -34.49 -5.24
N GLN A 137 -7.86 -34.00 -5.63
CA GLN A 137 -8.97 -34.87 -6.03
C GLN A 137 -8.63 -35.75 -7.24
N VAL A 138 -7.93 -35.21 -8.25
CA VAL A 138 -7.52 -35.98 -9.43
C VAL A 138 -6.52 -37.07 -9.06
N LEU A 139 -5.57 -36.79 -8.15
CA LEU A 139 -4.59 -37.77 -7.68
C LEU A 139 -5.21 -38.90 -6.84
N ALA A 140 -6.39 -38.66 -6.25
CA ALA A 140 -7.11 -39.63 -5.43
C ALA A 140 -8.09 -40.51 -6.24
N MET A 141 -8.21 -40.30 -7.56
CA MET A 141 -8.99 -41.15 -8.47
C MET A 141 -8.22 -42.42 -8.85
#